data_AF-A0A3M0YL59-F1
#
_entry.id   AF-A0A3M0YL59-F1
#
_cell.length_a   1.000
_cell.length_b   1.000
_cell.length_c   1.000
_cell.angle_alpha   90.00
_cell.angle_beta   90.00
_cell.angle_gamma   90.00
#
_symmetry.space_group_name_H-M   'P 1'
#
loop_
_entity.id
_entity.type
_entity.pdbx_description
1 polymer ?
#
loop_
_entity_poly.entity_id
_entity_poly.type
_entity_poly.pdbx_seq_one_letter_code
_entity_poly.pdbx_strand_id
1 'polypeptide(L)'
;MVPLDKAYEEHLEAIKEHLQQSELLAQYLETEEEEDYLALKELYEPHIAQLYEQVATENPLQLLALERKLLDPGFEGLFLQRILGFAVLRGVVDEQTMKYVFPQDHFKEVLTAICHSSNFEILKKRIGQTIQMGFALSSDIWVTNLVNSFEVRRIRNYLNAQRLERYRTPEARRVALARYRKQFENQNFYTTEFPEKLNELSVWAESIKQFLIYRITHELPNDSIRPYLHRFVTNEEFLGSRDHLYIAMLYAMYFDRSEEENEELKQLFSRMRKEVP
;
A
#
# COMPACT_ATOMS: atom_id res chain seq x y z
N MET A 1 -7.71 -8.32 -5.96
CA MET A 1 -8.19 -7.08 -5.31
C MET A 1 -9.66 -7.16 -4.93
N VAL A 2 -9.96 -6.95 -3.65
CA VAL A 2 -11.33 -6.87 -3.13
C VAL A 2 -11.93 -5.51 -3.49
N PRO A 3 -13.17 -5.43 -4.02
CA PRO A 3 -13.81 -4.16 -4.30
C PRO A 3 -14.06 -3.36 -3.02
N LEU A 4 -14.15 -2.04 -3.15
CA LEU A 4 -14.48 -1.18 -2.02
C LEU A 4 -15.98 -1.31 -1.69
N ASP A 5 -16.31 -1.42 -0.41
CA ASP A 5 -17.70 -1.45 0.03
C ASP A 5 -18.42 -0.15 -0.33
N LYS A 6 -19.69 -0.27 -0.69
CA LYS A 6 -20.52 0.87 -1.13
C LYS A 6 -20.56 2.01 -0.12
N ALA A 7 -20.59 1.69 1.18
CA ALA A 7 -20.60 2.72 2.22
C ALA A 7 -19.34 3.59 2.20
N TYR A 8 -18.17 3.00 1.94
CA TYR A 8 -16.91 3.74 1.81
C TYR A 8 -16.83 4.49 0.48
N GLU A 9 -17.36 3.92 -0.61
CA GLU A 9 -17.50 4.61 -1.89
C GLU A 9 -18.38 5.86 -1.76
N GLU A 10 -19.57 5.73 -1.16
CA GLU A 10 -20.51 6.84 -0.92
C GLU A 10 -19.89 7.93 -0.04
N HIS A 11 -19.13 7.55 0.99
CA HIS A 11 -18.43 8.52 1.83
C HIS A 11 -17.32 9.26 1.05
N LEU A 12 -16.53 8.56 0.23
CA LEU A 12 -15.55 9.21 -0.64
C LEU A 12 -16.18 10.17 -1.65
N GLU A 13 -17.28 9.75 -2.27
CA GLU A 13 -18.02 10.61 -3.21
C GLU A 13 -18.59 11.84 -2.52
N ALA A 14 -19.13 11.70 -1.30
CA ALA A 14 -19.59 12.84 -0.52
C ALA A 14 -18.46 13.83 -0.20
N ILE A 15 -17.26 13.34 0.15
CA ILE A 15 -16.08 14.20 0.36
C ILE A 15 -15.71 14.91 -0.95
N LYS A 16 -15.72 14.17 -2.07
CA LYS A 16 -15.38 14.72 -3.40
C LYS A 16 -16.37 15.81 -3.83
N GLU A 17 -17.67 15.56 -3.68
CA GLU A 17 -18.72 16.54 -3.99
C GLU A 17 -18.58 17.79 -3.12
N HIS A 18 -18.36 17.62 -1.81
CA HIS A 18 -18.12 18.76 -0.91
C HIS A 18 -16.87 19.57 -1.25
N LEU A 19 -15.80 18.91 -1.70
CA LEU A 19 -14.58 19.57 -2.15
C LEU A 19 -14.84 20.36 -3.43
N GLN A 20 -15.49 19.74 -4.42
CA GLN A 20 -15.76 20.34 -5.73
C GLN A 20 -16.75 21.52 -5.66
N GLN A 21 -17.63 21.54 -4.67
CA GLN A 21 -18.56 22.64 -4.41
C GLN A 21 -18.00 23.70 -3.45
N SER A 22 -16.77 23.53 -2.96
CA SER A 22 -16.21 24.43 -1.93
C SER A 22 -15.79 25.78 -2.50
N GLU A 23 -16.11 26.85 -1.78
CA GLU A 23 -15.62 28.19 -2.11
C GLU A 23 -14.09 28.26 -2.05
N LEU A 24 -13.46 27.47 -1.18
CA LEU A 24 -12.00 27.35 -1.09
C LEU A 24 -11.39 26.79 -2.37
N LEU A 25 -12.02 25.79 -2.99
CA LEU A 25 -11.53 25.26 -4.26
C LEU A 25 -11.73 26.28 -5.37
N ALA A 26 -12.89 26.94 -5.42
CA ALA A 26 -13.14 28.00 -6.40
C ALA A 26 -12.08 29.12 -6.30
N GLN A 27 -11.78 29.56 -5.08
CA GLN A 27 -10.72 30.54 -4.83
C GLN A 27 -9.35 30.02 -5.29
N TYR A 28 -8.98 28.79 -4.92
CA TYR A 28 -7.71 28.21 -5.37
C TYR A 28 -7.61 28.11 -6.89
N LEU A 29 -8.69 27.77 -7.60
CA LEU A 29 -8.71 27.71 -9.05
C LEU A 29 -8.60 29.09 -9.72
N GLU A 30 -8.94 30.17 -9.01
CA GLU A 30 -8.78 31.55 -9.48
C GLU A 30 -7.38 32.10 -9.20
N THR A 31 -6.81 31.82 -8.03
CA THR A 31 -5.54 32.38 -7.55
C THR A 31 -4.33 31.52 -7.92
N GLU A 32 -4.50 30.19 -7.95
CA GLU A 32 -3.46 29.16 -8.02
C GLU A 32 -2.34 29.33 -6.95
N GLU A 33 -2.65 29.97 -5.83
CA GLU A 33 -1.68 30.23 -4.76
C GLU A 33 -1.46 29.01 -3.85
N GLU A 34 -0.22 28.81 -3.39
CA GLU A 34 0.12 27.66 -2.52
C GLU A 34 -0.59 27.74 -1.15
N GLU A 35 -0.90 28.95 -0.68
CA GLU A 35 -1.62 29.16 0.59
C GLU A 35 -3.05 28.62 0.52
N ASP A 36 -3.75 28.85 -0.59
CA ASP A 36 -5.12 28.34 -0.79
C ASP A 36 -5.12 26.80 -0.91
N TYR A 37 -4.12 26.22 -1.58
CA TYR A 37 -3.96 24.76 -1.62
C TYR A 37 -3.69 24.17 -0.22
N LEU A 38 -2.94 24.88 0.63
CA LEU A 38 -2.71 24.46 2.00
C LEU A 38 -3.99 24.50 2.84
N ALA A 39 -4.82 25.52 2.66
CA ALA A 39 -6.13 25.61 3.32
C ALA A 39 -7.04 24.43 2.92
N LEU A 40 -7.09 24.08 1.63
CA LEU A 40 -7.81 22.88 1.15
C LEU A 40 -7.30 21.61 1.82
N LYS A 41 -5.98 21.46 1.91
CA LYS A 41 -5.34 20.31 2.53
C LYS A 41 -5.71 20.19 4.01
N GLU A 42 -5.63 21.28 4.76
CA GLU A 42 -5.93 21.32 6.19
C GLU A 42 -7.40 20.99 6.47
N LEU A 43 -8.31 21.38 5.57
CA LEU A 43 -9.73 21.09 5.72
C LEU A 43 -10.09 19.64 5.33
N TYR A 44 -9.63 19.16 4.18
CA TYR A 44 -10.14 17.91 3.59
C TYR A 44 -9.27 16.67 3.87
N GLU A 45 -7.94 16.79 4.03
CA GLU A 45 -7.12 15.61 4.33
C GLU A 45 -7.49 14.90 5.65
N PRO A 46 -7.91 15.58 6.73
CA PRO A 46 -8.34 14.90 7.95
C PRO A 46 -9.54 13.95 7.73
N HIS A 47 -10.50 14.35 6.88
CA HIS A 47 -11.66 13.52 6.55
C HIS A 47 -11.27 12.28 5.74
N ILE A 48 -10.38 12.46 4.75
CA ILE A 48 -9.83 11.35 3.96
C ILE A 48 -9.01 10.42 4.88
N ALA A 49 -8.20 10.99 5.78
CA ALA A 49 -7.40 10.23 6.73
C ALA A 49 -8.25 9.38 7.68
N GLN A 50 -9.35 9.93 8.18
CA GLN A 50 -10.27 9.21 9.06
C GLN A 50 -10.91 8.02 8.33
N LEU A 51 -11.39 8.23 7.11
CA LEU A 51 -11.95 7.15 6.29
C LEU A 51 -10.88 6.09 5.96
N TYR A 52 -9.67 6.53 5.61
CA TYR A 52 -8.55 5.64 5.34
C TYR A 52 -8.21 4.75 6.55
N GLU A 53 -8.10 5.35 7.74
CA GLU A 53 -7.81 4.63 8.98
C GLU A 53 -8.93 3.64 9.33
N GLN A 54 -10.19 4.02 9.10
CA GLN A 54 -11.32 3.12 9.27
C GLN A 54 -11.22 1.90 8.34
N VAL A 55 -10.97 2.11 7.05
CA VAL A 55 -10.81 1.00 6.09
C VAL A 55 -9.60 0.15 6.44
N ALA A 56 -8.45 0.75 6.79
CA ALA A 56 -7.25 0.00 7.16
C ALA A 56 -7.44 -0.84 8.44
N THR A 57 -8.29 -0.37 9.35
CA THR A 57 -8.60 -1.08 10.60
C THR A 57 -9.64 -2.17 10.36
N GLU A 58 -10.78 -1.82 9.77
CA GLU A 58 -11.95 -2.71 9.68
C GLU A 58 -11.92 -3.60 8.43
N ASN A 59 -11.53 -3.07 7.27
CA ASN A 59 -11.61 -3.73 5.97
C ASN A 59 -10.32 -3.58 5.14
N PRO A 60 -9.16 -4.00 5.69
CA PRO A 60 -7.84 -3.68 5.13
C PRO A 60 -7.61 -4.17 3.70
N LEU A 61 -8.28 -5.25 3.28
CA LEU A 61 -8.12 -5.81 1.93
C LEU A 61 -8.72 -4.91 0.83
N GLN A 62 -9.53 -3.91 1.21
CA GLN A 62 -10.13 -2.92 0.31
C GLN A 62 -9.28 -1.65 0.17
N LEU A 63 -8.18 -1.53 0.91
CA LEU A 63 -7.38 -0.30 0.99
C LEU A 63 -6.81 0.13 -0.36
N LEU A 64 -6.32 -0.82 -1.17
CA LEU A 64 -5.84 -0.53 -2.53
C LEU A 64 -6.96 -0.01 -3.44
N ALA A 65 -8.20 -0.49 -3.26
CA ALA A 65 -9.35 0.00 -4.03
C ALA A 65 -9.70 1.44 -3.62
N LEU A 66 -9.67 1.75 -2.31
CA LEU A 66 -9.83 3.10 -1.78
C LEU A 66 -8.76 4.06 -2.35
N GLU A 67 -7.49 3.65 -2.29
CA GLU A 67 -6.37 4.45 -2.80
C GLU A 67 -6.50 4.74 -4.31
N ARG A 68 -6.95 3.75 -5.09
CA ARG A 68 -7.20 3.92 -6.53
C ARG A 68 -8.33 4.92 -6.82
N LYS A 69 -9.38 4.97 -6.00
CA LYS A 69 -10.45 5.96 -6.12
C LYS A 69 -9.94 7.37 -5.78
N LEU A 70 -9.06 7.49 -4.80
CA LEU A 70 -8.41 8.77 -4.44
C LEU A 70 -7.45 9.31 -5.51
N LEU A 71 -7.13 8.52 -6.55
CA LEU A 71 -6.38 9.00 -7.72
C LEU A 71 -7.23 9.84 -8.68
N ASP A 72 -8.55 9.89 -8.48
CA ASP A 72 -9.46 10.70 -9.27
C ASP A 72 -9.02 12.19 -9.21
N PRO A 73 -8.84 12.87 -10.36
CA PRO A 73 -8.50 14.28 -10.41
C PRO A 73 -9.44 15.19 -9.60
N GLY A 74 -10.69 14.78 -9.38
CA GLY A 74 -11.66 15.51 -8.56
C GLY A 74 -11.27 15.62 -7.08
N PHE A 75 -10.25 14.90 -6.60
CA PHE A 75 -9.63 15.11 -5.29
C PHE A 75 -8.49 16.11 -5.31
N GLU A 76 -8.18 16.74 -6.44
CA GLU A 76 -7.14 17.78 -6.59
C GLU A 76 -5.73 17.33 -6.18
N GLY A 77 -5.50 16.01 -6.15
CA GLY A 77 -4.23 15.44 -5.67
C GLY A 77 -4.04 15.49 -4.15
N LEU A 78 -5.09 15.81 -3.40
CA LEU A 78 -5.11 15.70 -1.95
C LEU A 78 -4.81 14.26 -1.52
N PHE A 79 -4.10 14.10 -0.40
CA PHE A 79 -3.74 12.80 0.16
C PHE A 79 -2.76 11.93 -0.67
N LEU A 80 -2.53 12.23 -1.96
CA LEU A 80 -1.63 11.45 -2.84
C LEU A 80 -0.20 11.33 -2.32
N GLN A 81 0.29 12.36 -1.62
CA GLN A 81 1.62 12.31 -0.99
C GLN A 81 1.73 11.15 0.01
N ARG A 82 0.68 10.91 0.80
CA ARG A 82 0.65 9.85 1.82
C ARG A 82 0.52 8.48 1.16
N ILE A 83 -0.41 8.35 0.22
CA ILE A 83 -0.60 7.11 -0.57
C ILE A 83 0.71 6.69 -1.24
N LEU A 84 1.44 7.64 -1.84
CA LEU A 84 2.73 7.35 -2.46
C LEU A 84 3.74 6.81 -1.45
N GLY A 85 3.75 7.34 -0.22
CA GLY A 85 4.60 6.84 0.86
C GLY A 85 4.19 5.43 1.32
N PHE A 86 2.89 5.19 1.48
CA PHE A 86 2.36 3.87 1.81
C PHE A 86 2.71 2.83 0.74
N ALA A 87 2.63 3.19 -0.55
CA ALA A 87 2.98 2.32 -1.66
C ALA A 87 4.47 1.92 -1.61
N VAL A 88 5.36 2.86 -1.27
CA VAL A 88 6.79 2.58 -1.10
C VAL A 88 7.05 1.66 0.09
N LEU A 89 6.37 1.88 1.22
CA LEU A 89 6.62 1.14 2.47
C LEU A 89 6.01 -0.27 2.49
N ARG A 90 4.96 -0.53 1.71
CA ARG A 90 4.32 -1.85 1.56
C ARG A 90 5.14 -2.83 0.73
N GLY A 91 6.03 -2.34 -0.14
CA GLY A 91 6.82 -3.20 -1.01
C GLY A 91 7.76 -4.11 -0.23
N VAL A 92 7.77 -5.39 -0.57
CA VAL A 92 8.68 -6.38 0.03
C VAL A 92 10.09 -6.17 -0.50
N VAL A 93 11.04 -5.97 0.41
CA VAL A 93 12.44 -5.70 0.08
C VAL A 93 13.30 -6.90 0.46
N ASP A 94 14.16 -7.33 -0.46
CA ASP A 94 15.17 -8.37 -0.21
C ASP A 94 16.24 -7.86 0.77
N GLU A 95 16.57 -8.66 1.77
CA GLU A 95 17.45 -8.25 2.88
C GLU A 95 18.89 -7.97 2.44
N GLN A 96 19.38 -8.68 1.42
CA GLN A 96 20.76 -8.61 0.96
C GLN A 96 20.97 -7.43 0.02
N THR A 97 20.16 -7.37 -1.03
CA THR A 97 20.24 -6.35 -2.07
C THR A 97 19.61 -5.03 -1.65
N MET A 98 18.68 -5.06 -0.68
CA MET A 98 17.84 -3.93 -0.30
C MET A 98 17.09 -3.36 -1.52
N LYS A 99 16.61 -4.24 -2.40
CA LYS A 99 15.77 -3.94 -3.56
C LYS A 99 14.42 -4.64 -3.42
N TYR A 100 13.37 -4.12 -4.06
CA TYR A 100 12.09 -4.80 -4.10
C TYR A 100 12.22 -6.16 -4.76
N VAL A 101 11.59 -7.17 -4.16
CA VAL A 101 11.52 -8.52 -4.73
C VAL A 101 10.65 -8.52 -5.99
N PHE A 102 9.58 -7.70 -5.98
CA PHE A 102 8.63 -7.58 -7.09
C PHE A 102 8.45 -6.13 -7.55
N PRO A 103 8.10 -5.91 -8.83
CA PRO A 103 7.67 -4.62 -9.33
C PRO A 103 6.54 -4.01 -8.47
N GLN A 104 6.61 -2.70 -8.23
CA GLN A 104 5.63 -2.00 -7.39
C GLN A 104 4.62 -1.25 -8.29
N ASP A 105 3.61 -1.98 -8.75
CA ASP A 105 2.62 -1.42 -9.70
C ASP A 105 1.80 -0.30 -9.08
N HIS A 106 1.37 -0.44 -7.82
CA HIS A 106 0.63 0.62 -7.14
C HIS A 106 1.46 1.89 -6.95
N PHE A 107 2.75 1.77 -6.62
CA PHE A 107 3.66 2.92 -6.56
C PHE A 107 3.77 3.63 -7.93
N LYS A 108 3.82 2.87 -9.02
CA LYS A 108 3.79 3.42 -10.38
C LYS A 108 2.46 4.11 -10.70
N GLU A 109 1.31 3.50 -10.34
CA GLU A 109 -0.03 4.08 -10.55
C GLU A 109 -0.14 5.44 -9.87
N VAL A 110 0.19 5.51 -8.57
CA VAL A 110 0.10 6.75 -7.77
C VAL A 110 1.07 7.81 -8.28
N LEU A 111 2.32 7.44 -8.61
CA LEU A 111 3.28 8.38 -9.16
C LEU A 111 2.83 8.93 -10.52
N THR A 112 2.21 8.08 -11.35
CA THR A 112 1.67 8.50 -12.65
C THR A 112 0.52 9.48 -12.47
N ALA A 113 -0.40 9.22 -11.54
CA ALA A 113 -1.50 10.13 -11.19
C ALA A 113 -0.97 11.49 -10.73
N ILE A 114 0.03 11.52 -9.84
CA ILE A 114 0.66 12.76 -9.38
C ILE A 114 1.32 13.52 -10.54
N CYS A 115 2.04 12.82 -11.42
CA CYS A 115 2.71 13.43 -12.55
C CYS A 115 1.75 14.00 -13.62
N HIS A 116 0.54 13.46 -13.73
CA HIS A 116 -0.51 13.97 -14.63
C HIS A 116 -1.48 14.96 -13.96
N SER A 117 -1.36 15.18 -12.65
CA SER A 117 -2.19 16.15 -11.93
C SER A 117 -1.88 17.59 -12.38
N SER A 118 -2.93 18.41 -12.46
CA SER A 118 -2.83 19.88 -12.59
C SER A 118 -1.92 20.47 -11.51
N ASN A 119 -2.00 19.93 -10.30
CA ASN A 119 -1.29 20.41 -9.12
C ASN A 119 0.13 19.85 -8.98
N PHE A 120 0.70 19.28 -10.04
CA PHE A 120 2.05 18.68 -10.03
C PHE A 120 3.13 19.63 -9.50
N GLU A 121 3.05 20.93 -9.81
CA GLU A 121 4.05 21.92 -9.37
C GLU A 121 4.09 22.11 -7.85
N ILE A 122 2.95 21.94 -7.18
CA ILE A 122 2.84 21.97 -5.71
C ILE A 122 3.25 20.60 -5.15
N LEU A 123 2.70 19.51 -5.70
CA LEU A 123 2.95 18.14 -5.24
C LEU A 123 4.44 17.75 -5.31
N LYS A 124 5.14 18.15 -6.39
CA LYS A 124 6.56 17.83 -6.59
C LYS A 124 7.48 18.37 -5.50
N LYS A 125 7.07 19.44 -4.79
CA LYS A 125 7.84 20.02 -3.68
C LYS A 125 7.89 19.08 -2.47
N ARG A 126 6.93 18.15 -2.33
CA ARG A 126 6.72 17.35 -1.11
C ARG A 126 6.95 15.84 -1.29
N ILE A 127 6.89 15.33 -2.52
CA ILE A 127 7.04 13.90 -2.84
C ILE A 127 8.48 13.45 -3.12
N GLY A 128 9.44 14.38 -3.19
CA GLY A 128 10.81 14.09 -3.64
C GLY A 128 11.49 12.97 -2.84
N GLN A 129 11.43 13.03 -1.50
CA GLN A 129 12.00 11.99 -0.63
C GLN A 129 11.36 10.61 -0.89
N THR A 130 10.04 10.57 -1.08
CA THR A 130 9.30 9.33 -1.35
C THR A 130 9.73 8.70 -2.67
N ILE A 131 9.83 9.50 -3.75
CA ILE A 131 10.29 9.01 -5.06
C ILE A 131 11.73 8.52 -4.98
N GLN A 132 12.60 9.26 -4.28
CA GLN A 132 13.98 8.85 -4.07
C GLN A 132 14.06 7.48 -3.38
N MET A 133 13.22 7.23 -2.37
CA MET A 133 13.15 5.94 -1.70
C MET A 133 12.61 4.84 -2.62
N GLY A 134 11.48 5.07 -3.29
CA GLY A 134 10.90 4.10 -4.22
C GLY A 134 11.86 3.73 -5.36
N PHE A 135 12.58 4.70 -5.91
CA PHE A 135 13.60 4.46 -6.95
C PHE A 135 14.86 3.79 -6.41
N ALA A 136 15.28 4.13 -5.19
CA ALA A 136 16.39 3.47 -4.54
C ALA A 136 16.12 1.98 -4.33
N LEU A 137 14.89 1.61 -3.99
CA LEU A 137 14.47 0.22 -3.77
C LEU A 137 14.11 -0.50 -5.07
N SER A 138 13.73 0.21 -6.14
CA SER A 138 13.40 -0.40 -7.43
C SER A 138 14.64 -0.82 -8.24
N SER A 139 14.46 -1.73 -9.20
CA SER A 139 15.52 -2.08 -10.15
C SER A 139 15.74 -0.95 -11.17
N ASP A 140 16.98 -0.77 -11.65
CA ASP A 140 17.31 0.30 -12.59
C ASP A 140 16.54 0.20 -13.92
N ILE A 141 16.26 -1.02 -14.37
CA ILE A 141 15.46 -1.28 -15.58
C ILE A 141 14.02 -0.80 -15.36
N TRP A 142 13.41 -1.16 -14.23
CA TRP A 142 12.05 -0.74 -13.91
C TRP A 142 11.92 0.79 -13.80
N VAL A 143 12.86 1.44 -13.11
CA VAL A 143 12.90 2.91 -13.01
C VAL A 143 13.07 3.56 -14.39
N THR A 144 13.98 3.04 -15.21
CA THR A 144 14.22 3.58 -16.55
C THR A 144 12.98 3.45 -17.44
N ASN A 145 12.30 2.30 -17.41
CA ASN A 145 11.07 2.07 -18.15
C ASN A 145 9.94 3.01 -17.69
N LEU A 146 9.81 3.21 -16.38
CA LEU A 146 8.82 4.15 -15.82
C LEU A 146 9.11 5.59 -16.21
N VAL A 147 10.36 6.04 -16.09
CA VAL A 147 10.71 7.41 -16.50
C VAL A 147 10.46 7.62 -17.99
N ASN A 148 10.78 6.63 -18.82
CA ASN A 148 10.60 6.71 -20.27
C ASN A 148 9.13 6.63 -20.70
N SER A 149 8.20 6.17 -19.86
CA SER A 149 6.78 6.19 -20.18
C SER A 149 6.16 7.59 -20.12
N PHE A 150 6.85 8.58 -19.52
CA PHE A 150 6.38 9.96 -19.50
C PHE A 150 6.83 10.73 -20.75
N GLU A 151 5.89 11.24 -21.53
CA GLU A 151 6.19 12.02 -22.74
C GLU A 151 6.82 13.39 -22.38
N VAL A 152 6.28 14.04 -21.35
CA VAL A 152 6.66 15.39 -20.94
C VAL A 152 8.09 15.43 -20.41
N ARG A 153 8.98 16.14 -21.12
CA ARG A 153 10.41 16.26 -20.78
C ARG A 153 10.66 16.82 -19.38
N ARG A 154 9.84 17.78 -18.92
CA ARG A 154 9.94 18.37 -17.57
C ARG A 154 9.79 17.30 -16.49
N ILE A 155 8.80 16.42 -16.62
CA ILE A 155 8.54 15.33 -15.67
C ILE A 155 9.71 14.34 -15.69
N ARG A 156 10.17 13.93 -16.88
CA ARG A 156 11.34 13.06 -17.01
C ARG A 156 12.59 13.62 -16.33
N ASN A 157 12.87 14.90 -16.52
CA ASN A 157 14.01 15.55 -15.88
C ASN A 157 13.87 15.55 -14.36
N TYR A 158 12.68 15.87 -13.84
CA TYR A 158 12.41 15.85 -12.40
C TYR A 158 12.60 14.45 -11.80
N LEU A 159 12.05 13.41 -12.43
CA LEU A 159 12.17 12.03 -11.96
C LEU A 159 13.62 11.54 -12.02
N ASN A 160 14.36 11.86 -13.09
CA ASN A 160 15.79 11.53 -13.18
C ASN A 160 16.60 12.19 -12.06
N ALA A 161 16.26 13.43 -11.68
CA ALA A 161 16.92 14.11 -10.56
C ALA A 161 16.67 13.44 -9.19
N GLN A 162 15.61 12.62 -9.06
CA GLN A 162 15.35 11.85 -7.83
C GLN A 162 16.21 10.58 -7.72
N ARG A 163 16.99 10.22 -8.75
CA ARG A 163 17.92 9.08 -8.69
C ARG A 163 19.22 9.52 -8.02
N LEU A 164 19.31 9.32 -6.71
CA LEU A 164 20.49 9.74 -5.94
C LEU A 164 21.57 8.66 -5.87
N GLU A 165 22.80 9.04 -6.20
CA GLU A 165 23.96 8.12 -6.17
C GLU A 165 24.25 7.56 -4.77
N ARG A 166 23.92 8.32 -3.72
CA ARG A 166 24.11 7.89 -2.32
C ARG A 166 23.36 6.61 -1.96
N TYR A 167 22.36 6.21 -2.74
CA TYR A 167 21.57 4.99 -2.52
C TYR A 167 22.03 3.80 -3.38
N ARG A 168 23.22 3.86 -3.98
CA ARG A 168 23.80 2.74 -4.76
C ARG A 168 24.11 1.52 -3.89
N THR A 169 24.50 1.70 -2.64
CA THR A 169 24.86 0.60 -1.74
C THR A 169 23.67 0.09 -0.91
N PRO A 170 23.59 -1.23 -0.62
CA PRO A 170 22.54 -1.78 0.25
C PRO A 170 22.50 -1.14 1.64
N GLU A 171 23.65 -0.85 2.24
CA GLU A 171 23.75 -0.26 3.58
C GLU A 171 23.10 1.12 3.63
N ALA A 172 23.36 1.95 2.62
CA ALA A 172 22.76 3.28 2.52
C ALA A 172 21.24 3.20 2.32
N ARG A 173 20.77 2.24 1.52
CA ARG A 173 19.33 1.97 1.34
C ARG A 173 18.68 1.55 2.66
N ARG A 174 19.31 0.65 3.42
CA ARG A 174 18.80 0.16 4.71
C ARG A 174 18.63 1.30 5.72
N VAL A 175 19.67 2.12 5.91
CA VAL A 175 19.60 3.27 6.83
C VAL A 175 18.53 4.27 6.40
N ALA A 176 18.46 4.55 5.10
CA ALA A 176 17.51 5.52 4.58
C ALA A 176 16.05 5.02 4.67
N LEU A 177 15.80 3.75 4.35
CA LEU A 177 14.48 3.13 4.49
C LEU A 177 14.04 3.10 5.95
N ALA A 178 14.93 2.74 6.88
CA ALA A 178 14.61 2.75 8.31
C ALA A 178 14.20 4.17 8.80
N ARG A 179 14.93 5.21 8.38
CA ARG A 179 14.57 6.61 8.70
C ARG A 179 13.27 7.03 8.05
N TYR A 180 13.03 6.62 6.81
CA TYR A 180 11.82 6.95 6.08
C TYR A 180 10.59 6.27 6.72
N ARG A 181 10.68 4.99 7.08
CA ARG A 181 9.62 4.24 7.76
C ARG A 181 9.18 4.91 9.06
N LYS A 182 10.10 5.48 9.84
CA LYS A 182 9.78 6.23 11.07
C LYS A 182 8.83 7.42 10.84
N GLN A 183 8.80 8.00 9.66
CA GLN A 183 7.88 9.11 9.34
C GLN A 183 6.41 8.66 9.29
N PHE A 184 6.17 7.35 9.19
CA PHE A 184 4.85 6.74 9.03
C PHE A 184 4.53 5.75 10.15
N GLU A 185 5.29 5.75 11.25
CA GLU A 185 5.18 4.77 12.34
C GLU A 185 3.79 4.75 12.99
N ASN A 186 3.10 5.90 13.02
CA ASN A 186 1.77 6.06 13.61
C ASN A 186 0.62 5.96 12.58
N GLN A 187 0.87 5.40 11.40
CA GLN A 187 -0.14 5.30 10.34
C GLN A 187 -0.36 3.84 9.98
N ASN A 188 -1.62 3.39 9.98
CA ASN A 188 -1.97 2.05 9.55
C ASN A 188 -2.24 2.05 8.04
N PHE A 189 -1.32 1.48 7.27
CA PHE A 189 -1.45 1.36 5.82
C PHE A 189 -1.24 -0.07 5.31
N TYR A 190 -1.25 -1.05 6.20
CA TYR A 190 -0.95 -2.44 5.84
C TYR A 190 -2.15 -3.10 5.17
N THR A 191 -1.89 -3.72 4.03
CA THR A 191 -2.84 -4.52 3.25
C THR A 191 -2.08 -5.60 2.49
N THR A 192 -2.78 -6.64 2.03
CA THR A 192 -2.18 -7.75 1.30
C THR A 192 -3.20 -8.39 0.36
N GLU A 193 -2.74 -9.31 -0.49
CA GLU A 193 -3.60 -10.18 -1.27
C GLU A 193 -3.32 -11.64 -0.89
N PHE A 194 -4.38 -12.42 -0.67
CA PHE A 194 -4.27 -13.86 -0.44
C PHE A 194 -4.29 -14.58 -1.80
N PRO A 195 -3.17 -15.18 -2.24
CA PRO A 195 -3.12 -15.86 -3.52
C PRO A 195 -3.96 -17.14 -3.50
N GLU A 196 -4.44 -17.54 -4.67
CA GLU A 196 -5.16 -18.81 -4.85
C GLU A 196 -4.27 -19.90 -5.46
N LYS A 197 -3.13 -19.52 -6.06
CA LYS A 197 -2.22 -20.42 -6.78
C LYS A 197 -0.83 -20.48 -6.19
N LEU A 198 -0.19 -21.65 -6.27
CA LEU A 198 1.10 -21.90 -5.62
C LEU A 198 2.24 -21.00 -6.15
N ASN A 199 2.20 -20.65 -7.44
CA ASN A 199 3.20 -19.77 -8.06
C ASN A 199 3.15 -18.32 -7.54
N GLU A 200 2.00 -17.89 -7.00
CA GLU A 200 1.79 -16.57 -6.40
C GLU A 200 2.13 -16.57 -4.90
N LEU A 201 2.14 -17.74 -4.25
CA LEU A 201 2.45 -17.86 -2.82
C LEU A 201 3.85 -17.32 -2.48
N SER A 202 4.86 -17.65 -3.28
CA SER A 202 6.23 -17.15 -3.07
C SER A 202 6.33 -15.63 -3.21
N VAL A 203 5.38 -15.02 -3.94
CA VAL A 203 5.30 -13.57 -4.14
C VAL A 203 4.71 -12.88 -2.93
N TRP A 204 3.58 -13.40 -2.45
CA TRP A 204 2.77 -12.75 -1.43
C TRP A 204 3.07 -13.19 -0.01
N ALA A 205 3.75 -14.33 0.19
CA ALA A 205 4.01 -14.90 1.51
C ALA A 205 4.59 -13.89 2.50
N GLU A 206 5.63 -13.14 2.10
CA GLU A 206 6.27 -12.16 2.98
C GLU A 206 5.35 -10.96 3.26
N SER A 207 4.58 -10.50 2.26
CA SER A 207 3.57 -9.46 2.44
C SER A 207 2.48 -9.90 3.43
N ILE A 208 1.98 -11.13 3.30
CA ILE A 208 0.96 -11.71 4.18
C ILE A 208 1.50 -11.82 5.60
N LYS A 209 2.75 -12.30 5.79
CA LYS A 209 3.37 -12.38 7.11
C LYS A 209 3.46 -11.02 7.78
N GLN A 210 4.01 -10.02 7.09
CA GLN A 210 4.14 -8.66 7.63
C GLN A 210 2.78 -8.06 7.97
N PHE A 211 1.79 -8.26 7.10
CA PHE A 211 0.41 -7.86 7.32
C PHE A 211 -0.19 -8.50 8.58
N LEU A 212 -0.15 -9.84 8.69
CA LEU A 212 -0.71 -10.56 9.83
C LEU A 212 0.00 -10.21 11.14
N ILE A 213 1.34 -10.14 11.13
CA ILE A 213 2.12 -9.76 12.32
C ILE A 213 1.72 -8.37 12.79
N TYR A 214 1.61 -7.39 11.87
CA TYR A 214 1.19 -6.04 12.23
C TYR A 214 -0.18 -6.06 12.91
N ARG A 215 -1.16 -6.77 12.34
CA ARG A 215 -2.52 -6.86 12.91
C ARG A 215 -2.57 -7.53 14.27
N ILE A 216 -1.80 -8.61 14.45
CA ILE A 216 -1.71 -9.34 15.72
C ILE A 216 -1.08 -8.43 16.79
N THR A 217 0.03 -7.77 16.47
CA THR A 217 0.74 -6.89 17.42
C THR A 217 -0.08 -5.68 17.87
N HIS A 218 -0.99 -5.19 17.03
CA HIS A 218 -1.84 -4.03 17.32
C HIS A 218 -3.28 -4.41 17.71
N GLU A 219 -3.56 -5.71 17.92
CA GLU A 219 -4.87 -6.23 18.34
C GLU A 219 -6.04 -5.73 17.48
N LEU A 220 -5.83 -5.64 16.15
CA LEU A 220 -6.82 -5.11 15.21
C LEU A 220 -7.97 -6.09 14.97
N PRO A 221 -9.20 -5.61 14.66
CA PRO A 221 -10.37 -6.47 14.42
C PRO A 221 -10.18 -7.31 13.15
N ASN A 222 -10.41 -8.62 13.20
CA ASN A 222 -10.03 -9.53 12.11
C ASN A 222 -11.21 -10.19 11.38
N ASP A 223 -12.45 -9.78 11.67
CA ASP A 223 -13.65 -10.41 11.11
C ASP A 223 -13.70 -10.33 9.58
N SER A 224 -13.29 -9.22 8.98
CA SER A 224 -13.30 -9.03 7.52
C SER A 224 -12.26 -9.89 6.79
N ILE A 225 -11.14 -10.22 7.46
CA ILE A 225 -10.06 -11.01 6.85
C ILE A 225 -10.14 -12.50 7.14
N ARG A 226 -10.85 -12.90 8.21
CA ARG A 226 -10.97 -14.30 8.64
C ARG A 226 -11.43 -15.23 7.50
N PRO A 227 -12.45 -14.91 6.69
CA PRO A 227 -12.88 -15.79 5.60
C PRO A 227 -11.81 -16.00 4.52
N TYR A 228 -11.03 -14.96 4.21
CA TYR A 228 -9.95 -15.02 3.22
C TYR A 228 -8.76 -15.83 3.75
N LEU A 229 -8.39 -15.58 5.01
CA LEU A 229 -7.31 -16.31 5.67
C LEU A 229 -7.65 -17.79 5.86
N HIS A 230 -8.88 -18.09 6.26
CA HIS A 230 -9.36 -19.46 6.40
C HIS A 230 -9.28 -20.23 5.07
N ARG A 231 -9.78 -19.63 3.97
CA ARG A 231 -9.69 -20.20 2.62
C ARG A 231 -8.23 -20.41 2.17
N PHE A 232 -7.36 -19.45 2.46
CA PHE A 232 -5.95 -19.55 2.15
C PHE A 232 -5.29 -20.72 2.90
N VAL A 233 -5.58 -20.87 4.19
CA VAL A 233 -4.97 -21.92 5.03
C VAL A 233 -5.49 -23.30 4.64
N THR A 234 -6.75 -23.43 4.26
CA THR A 234 -7.36 -24.70 3.83
C THR A 234 -7.06 -25.09 2.39
N ASN A 235 -6.37 -24.24 1.62
CA ASN A 235 -5.99 -24.54 0.24
C ASN A 235 -4.94 -25.68 0.17
N GLU A 236 -5.35 -26.81 -0.40
CA GLU A 236 -4.50 -28.00 -0.52
C GLU A 236 -3.33 -27.82 -1.50
N GLU A 237 -3.40 -26.89 -2.46
CA GLU A 237 -2.28 -26.60 -3.37
C GLU A 237 -1.04 -26.07 -2.65
N PHE A 238 -1.21 -25.54 -1.42
CA PHE A 238 -0.13 -24.94 -0.65
C PHE A 238 0.55 -25.91 0.32
N LEU A 239 0.04 -27.14 0.42
CA LEU A 239 0.63 -28.18 1.27
C LEU A 239 2.11 -28.41 0.92
N GLY A 240 2.92 -28.59 1.96
CA GLY A 240 4.37 -28.75 1.83
C GLY A 240 5.17 -27.45 1.78
N SER A 241 4.53 -26.29 1.60
CA SER A 241 5.21 -25.00 1.63
C SER A 241 5.48 -24.53 3.07
N ARG A 242 6.73 -24.11 3.34
CA ARG A 242 7.11 -23.52 4.64
C ARG A 242 6.35 -22.22 4.94
N ASP A 243 6.08 -21.42 3.91
CA ASP A 243 5.35 -20.16 4.05
C ASP A 243 3.89 -20.40 4.41
N HIS A 244 3.29 -21.41 3.79
CA HIS A 244 1.92 -21.84 4.11
C HIS A 244 1.83 -22.35 5.55
N LEU A 245 2.75 -23.22 5.97
CA LEU A 245 2.80 -23.71 7.35
C LEU A 245 2.91 -22.56 8.36
N TYR A 246 3.78 -21.59 8.11
CA TYR A 246 3.96 -20.45 9.00
C TYR A 246 2.69 -19.60 9.11
N ILE A 247 2.04 -19.28 7.98
CA ILE A 247 0.79 -18.52 7.99
C ILE A 247 -0.35 -19.32 8.65
N ALA A 248 -0.42 -20.62 8.41
CA ALA A 248 -1.38 -21.52 9.06
C ALA A 248 -1.18 -21.56 10.59
N MET A 249 0.07 -21.53 11.06
CA MET A 249 0.37 -21.42 12.50
C MET A 249 -0.10 -20.08 13.07
N LEU A 250 0.15 -18.95 12.39
CA LEU A 250 -0.34 -17.65 12.84
C LEU A 250 -1.86 -17.64 12.97
N TYR A 251 -2.56 -18.16 11.95
CA TYR A 251 -4.02 -18.31 11.98
C TYR A 251 -4.48 -19.20 13.15
N ALA A 252 -3.82 -20.34 13.36
CA ALA A 252 -4.17 -21.28 14.42
C ALA A 252 -3.87 -20.78 15.84
N MET A 253 -2.96 -19.81 16.00
CA MET A 253 -2.57 -19.30 17.32
C MET A 253 -3.31 -18.03 17.73
N TYR A 254 -3.62 -17.15 16.77
CA TYR A 254 -4.05 -15.78 17.08
C TYR A 254 -5.45 -15.40 16.59
N PHE A 255 -6.11 -16.26 15.81
CA PHE A 255 -7.43 -15.96 15.25
C PHE A 255 -8.52 -16.83 15.85
N ASP A 256 -9.63 -16.18 16.18
CA ASP A 256 -10.86 -16.85 16.61
C ASP A 256 -11.44 -17.69 15.49
N ARG A 257 -11.91 -18.88 15.86
CA ARG A 257 -12.36 -19.94 14.96
C ARG A 257 -13.52 -20.69 15.56
N SER A 258 -14.44 -21.10 14.71
CA SER A 258 -15.52 -22.03 15.03
C SER A 258 -14.99 -23.45 15.30
N GLU A 259 -15.84 -24.32 15.86
CA GLU A 259 -15.48 -25.73 16.08
C GLU A 259 -15.17 -26.47 14.77
N GLU A 260 -15.88 -26.13 13.70
CA GLU A 260 -15.67 -26.69 12.36
C GLU A 260 -14.30 -26.30 11.79
N GLU A 261 -13.96 -25.01 11.81
CA GLU A 261 -12.64 -24.51 11.36
C GLU A 261 -11.49 -25.13 12.18
N ASN A 262 -11.71 -25.41 13.45
CA ASN A 262 -10.72 -26.08 14.31
C ASN A 262 -10.48 -27.53 13.90
N GLU A 263 -11.53 -28.25 13.48
CA GLU A 263 -11.39 -29.65 13.06
C GLU A 263 -10.68 -29.76 11.70
N GLU A 264 -11.03 -28.87 10.75
CA GLU A 264 -10.34 -28.78 9.46
C GLU A 264 -8.85 -28.50 9.61
N LEU A 265 -8.48 -27.57 10.51
CA LEU A 265 -7.08 -27.27 10.79
C LEU A 265 -6.33 -28.45 11.39
N LYS A 266 -6.95 -29.22 12.31
CA LYS A 266 -6.30 -30.42 12.85
C LYS A 266 -6.00 -31.44 11.75
N GLN A 267 -6.95 -31.64 10.84
CA GLN A 267 -6.76 -32.52 9.69
C GLN A 267 -5.66 -31.99 8.76
N LEU A 268 -5.63 -30.67 8.51
CA LEU A 268 -4.58 -30.01 7.74
C LEU A 268 -3.20 -30.21 8.37
N PHE A 269 -3.01 -29.93 9.66
CA PHE A 269 -1.74 -30.12 10.36
C PHE A 269 -1.29 -31.59 10.37
N SER A 270 -2.23 -32.53 10.49
CA SER A 270 -1.93 -33.96 10.40
C SER A 270 -1.41 -34.36 9.02
N ARG A 271 -1.96 -33.74 7.95
CA ARG A 271 -1.48 -33.92 6.57
C ARG A 271 -0.13 -33.25 6.35
N MET A 272 0.03 -31.98 6.75
CA MET A 272 1.30 -31.25 6.62
C MET A 272 2.44 -31.96 7.34
N ARG A 273 2.20 -32.56 8.52
CA ARG A 273 3.20 -33.35 9.25
C ARG A 273 3.72 -34.57 8.48
N LYS A 274 2.93 -35.12 7.56
CA LYS A 274 3.34 -36.26 6.73
C LYS A 274 4.15 -35.82 5.50
N GLU A 275 3.94 -34.60 5.02
CA GLU A 275 4.54 -34.08 3.79
C GLU A 275 5.77 -33.19 4.02
N VAL A 276 5.87 -32.52 5.17
CA VAL A 276 7.03 -31.71 5.56
C VAL A 276 7.92 -32.53 6.50
N PRO A 277 9.09 -33.04 6.05
CA PRO A 277 10.02 -33.78 6.90
C PRO A 277 10.73 -32.90 7.95
#